data_AF-A0A1I3LL50-F1
#
_entry.id   AF-A0A1I3LL50-F1
#
_cell.length_a   1.000
_cell.length_b   1.000
_cell.length_c   1.000
_cell.angle_alpha   90.00
_cell.angle_beta   90.00
_cell.angle_gamma   90.00
#
_symmetry.space_group_name_H-M   'P 1'
#
loop_
_entity.id
_entity.type
_entity.pdbx_description
1 polymer ?
#
loop_
_entity_poly.entity_id
_entity_poly.type
_entity_poly.pdbx_seq_one_letter_code
_entity_poly.pdbx_strand_id
1 'polypeptide(L)' 'MKSTTIWLSTREVATETGRHPVTVRRALESGVLHGGQSKAGASWRVHRDCMSAWVLGVECPHAAAKAS' A
#
# COMPACT_ATOMS: atom_id res chain seq x y z
N MET A 1 13.75 2.59 15.87
CA MET A 1 12.50 1.98 16.36
C MET A 1 11.63 1.68 15.15
N LYS A 2 11.36 0.41 14.83
CA LYS A 2 10.46 0.05 13.72
C LYS A 2 9.03 0.18 14.22
N SER A 3 8.26 1.12 13.68
CA SER A 3 6.84 1.29 13.99
C SER A 3 6.10 -0.02 13.77
N THR A 4 5.38 -0.51 14.78
CA THR A 4 4.54 -1.72 14.78
C THR A 4 3.19 -1.49 14.08
N THR A 5 3.04 -0.38 13.35
CA THR A 5 1.80 -0.04 12.65
C THR A 5 1.64 -0.95 11.44
N ILE A 6 0.62 -1.80 11.49
CA ILE A 6 0.27 -2.75 10.42
C ILE A 6 -0.29 -2.02 9.19
N TRP A 7 -0.99 -0.91 9.39
CA TRP A 7 -1.67 -0.12 8.35
C TRP A 7 -1.01 1.24 8.14
N LEU A 8 -0.41 1.40 6.96
CA LEU A 8 0.35 2.56 6.56
C LEU A 8 -0.52 3.50 5.70
N SER A 9 -0.35 4.80 5.90
CA SER A 9 -0.81 5.84 4.97
C SER A 9 0.10 5.91 3.74
N THR A 10 -0.35 6.58 2.68
CA THR A 10 0.48 6.85 1.48
C THR A 10 1.81 7.54 1.83
N ARG A 11 1.80 8.42 2.85
CA ARG A 11 3.01 9.13 3.30
C ARG A 11 3.97 8.19 4.03
N GLU A 12 3.46 7.31 4.90
CA GLU A 12 4.29 6.32 5.57
C GLU A 12 4.89 5.32 4.57
N VAL A 13 4.11 4.85 3.60
CA VAL A 13 4.62 4.02 2.50
C VAL A 13 5.70 4.75 1.70
N ALA A 14 5.50 6.03 1.38
CA ALA A 14 6.50 6.83 0.68
C ALA A 14 7.82 6.91 1.48
N THR A 15 7.72 7.18 2.79
CA THR A 15 8.87 7.20 3.69
C THR A 15 9.57 5.84 3.79
N GLU A 16 8.83 4.74 3.95
CA GLU A 16 9.41 3.40 4.11
C GLU A 16 10.04 2.88 2.81
N THR A 17 9.45 3.19 1.66
CA THR A 17 9.93 2.71 0.35
C THR A 17 10.91 3.66 -0.33
N GLY A 18 11.09 4.88 0.19
CA GLY A 18 11.88 5.93 -0.46
C GLY A 18 11.27 6.47 -1.76
N ARG A 19 10.01 6.14 -2.08
CA ARG A 19 9.32 6.55 -3.32
C ARG A 19 8.55 7.85 -3.11
N HIS A 20 8.34 8.59 -4.20
CA HIS A 20 7.54 9.81 -4.15
C HIS A 20 6.07 9.49 -3.80
N PRO A 21 5.39 10.26 -2.94
CA PRO A 21 3.99 10.01 -2.55
C PRO A 21 3.01 9.91 -3.72
N VAL A 22 3.26 10.68 -4.79
CA VAL A 22 2.45 10.60 -6.04
C VAL A 22 2.60 9.25 -6.72
N THR A 23 3.79 8.64 -6.71
CA THR A 23 4.03 7.29 -7.26
C THR A 23 3.26 6.25 -6.46
N VAL A 24 3.28 6.36 -5.12
CA VAL A 24 2.50 5.46 -4.25
C VAL A 24 1.01 5.60 -4.53
N ARG A 25 0.50 6.83 -4.63
CA ARG A 25 -0.91 7.10 -5.00
C ARG A 25 -1.26 6.49 -6.36
N ARG A 26 -0.44 6.70 -7.39
CA ARG A 26 -0.69 6.13 -8.72
C ARG A 26 -0.70 4.61 -8.71
N ALA A 27 0.19 3.97 -7.95
CA ALA A 27 0.21 2.52 -7.81
C ALA A 27 -1.04 1.97 -7.10
N LEU A 28 -1.57 2.72 -6.13
CA LEU A 28 -2.84 2.41 -5.47
C LEU A 28 -4.02 2.57 -6.42
N GLU A 29 -4.08 3.67 -7.17
CA GLU A 29 -5.12 3.95 -8.17
C GLU A 29 -5.12 2.93 -9.31
N SER A 30 -3.95 2.44 -9.73
CA SER A 30 -3.82 1.42 -10.78
C SER A 30 -3.99 -0.01 -10.28
N GLY A 31 -4.08 -0.23 -8.97
CA GLY A 31 -4.16 -1.57 -8.36
C GLY A 31 -2.84 -2.35 -8.31
N VAL A 32 -1.74 -1.79 -8.81
CA VAL A 32 -0.38 -2.41 -8.70
C VAL A 32 0.07 -2.52 -7.25
N LEU A 33 -0.29 -1.53 -6.43
CA LEU A 33 -0.13 -1.61 -4.98
C LEU A 33 -1.50 -1.86 -4.35
N HIS A 34 -1.65 -3.02 -3.71
CA HIS A 34 -2.89 -3.31 -3.01
C HIS A 34 -3.03 -2.43 -1.75
N GLY A 35 -4.07 -1.60 -1.75
CA GLY A 35 -4.56 -0.86 -0.60
C GLY A 35 -6.05 -0.56 -0.75
N GLY A 36 -6.59 0.18 0.21
CA GLY A 36 -8.00 0.56 0.21
C GLY A 36 -8.24 1.96 0.75
N GLN A 37 -9.38 2.52 0.38
CA GLN A 37 -9.93 3.76 0.93
C GLN A 37 -11.39 3.48 1.32
N SER A 38 -11.89 4.14 2.38
CA SER A 38 -13.27 3.93 2.84
C SER A 38 -14.32 4.54 1.91
N LYS A 39 -13.94 5.60 1.18
CA LYS A 39 -14.74 6.27 0.15
C LYS A 39 -13.82 6.94 -0.87
N ALA A 40 -14.37 7.32 -2.02
CA ALA A 40 -13.63 8.09 -3.02
C ALA A 40 -13.03 9.36 -2.41
N GLY A 41 -11.73 9.58 -2.62
CA GLY A 41 -11.00 10.75 -2.10
C GLY A 41 -10.62 10.68 -0.62
N ALA A 42 -10.94 9.60 0.09
CA ALA A 42 -10.44 9.38 1.44
C ALA A 42 -8.95 8.99 1.44
N SER A 43 -8.33 9.00 2.62
CA SER A 43 -6.95 8.54 2.79
C SER A 43 -6.83 7.05 2.47
N TRP A 44 -5.85 6.71 1.64
CA TRP A 44 -5.48 5.34 1.37
C TRP A 44 -4.80 4.70 2.58
N ARG A 45 -5.12 3.42 2.80
CA ARG A 45 -4.50 2.56 3.81
C ARG A 45 -3.93 1.34 3.12
N VAL A 46 -2.68 1.01 3.47
CA VAL A 46 -1.90 -0.07 2.88
C VAL A 46 -1.42 -0.97 4.00
N HIS A 47 -1.69 -2.27 3.89
CA HIS A 47 -1.12 -3.24 4.83
C HIS A 47 0.38 -3.33 4.59
N ARG A 48 1.20 -3.38 5.65
CA ARG A 48 2.67 -3.47 5.52
C ARG A 48 3.10 -4.61 4.61
N ASP A 49 2.47 -5.78 4.69
CA ASP A 49 2.81 -6.91 3.81
C ASP A 49 2.55 -6.64 2.33
N CYS A 50 1.52 -5.88 1.98
CA CYS A 50 1.28 -5.54 0.58
C CYS A 50 2.22 -4.43 0.08
N MET A 51 2.67 -3.54 0.96
CA MET A 51 3.81 -2.67 0.65
C MET A 51 5.07 -3.50 0.40
N SER A 52 5.40 -4.45 1.29
CA SER A 52 6.57 -5.32 1.15
C SER A 52 6.52 -6.12 -0.16
N ALA A 53 5.37 -6.73 -0.46
CA ALA A 53 5.16 -7.47 -1.69
C ALA A 53 5.36 -6.59 -2.93
N TRP A 54 4.81 -5.38 -2.93
CA TRP A 54 4.99 -4.40 -4.01
C TRP A 54 6.45 -3.97 -4.19
N VAL A 55 7.19 -3.77 -3.09
CA VAL A 55 8.63 -3.45 -3.15
C VAL A 55 9.43 -4.60 -3.73
N LEU A 56 9.11 -5.82 -3.32
CA LEU A 56 9.78 -7.05 -3.75
C LEU A 56 9.35 -7.52 -5.15
N GLY A 57 8.28 -6.96 -5.72
CA GLY A 57 7.73 -7.37 -7.01
C GLY A 57 7.07 -8.75 -6.96
N VAL A 58 6.59 -9.17 -5.79
CA VAL A 58 5.90 -10.46 -5.59
C VAL A 58 4.40 -10.25 -5.38
N GLU A 59 3.64 -11.34 -5.47
CA GLU A 59 2.19 -11.30 -5.26
C GLU A 59 1.85 -10.86 -3.82
N CYS A 60 0.92 -9.92 -3.67
CA CYS A 60 0.47 -9.48 -2.36
C CYS A 60 -0.49 -10.52 -1.77
N PRO A 61 -0.27 -10.98 -0.52
CA PRO A 61 -1.06 -12.05 0.09
C PRO A 61 -2.54 -11.67 0.26
N HIS A 62 -2.85 -10.38 0.31
CA HIS A 62 -4.22 -9.88 0.42
C HIS A 62 -4.90 -9.64 -0.94
N ALA A 63 -4.14 -9.58 -2.04
CA ALA A 63 -4.72 -9.43 -3.38
C ALA A 63 -5.47 -10.71 -3.79
N ALA A 64 -4.91 -11.87 -3.47
CA ALA A 64 -5.56 -13.17 -3.65
C ALA A 64 -6.88 -13.28 -2.83
N ALA A 65 -6.93 -12.67 -1.64
CA ALA A 65 -8.10 -12.72 -0.76
C ALA A 65 -9.28 -11.83 -1.22
N LYS A 66 -9.06 -10.87 -2.13
CA LYS A 66 -10.12 -9.98 -2.65
C LYS A 66 -10.89 -10.54 -3.85
N ALA A 67 -10.57 -11.75 -4.30
CA ALA A 67 -11.17 -12.39 -5.47
C ALA A 67 -12.23 -13.46 -5.13
N SER A 68 -12.81 -13.44 -3.92
CA SER A 68 -13.91 -14.34 -3.52
C SER A 68 -15.14 -13.58 -3.04
#